data_AF-A0A1C3W1S6-F1
#
_entry.id   AF-A0A1C3W1S6-F1
#
_cell.length_a   1.000
_cell.length_b   1.000
_cell.length_c   1.000
_cell.angle_alpha   90.00
_cell.angle_beta   90.00
_cell.angle_gamma   90.00
#
_symmetry.space_group_name_H-M   'P 1'
#
loop_
_entity.id
_entity.type
_entity.pdbx_description
1 polymer ?
#
loop_
_entity_poly.entity_id
_entity_poly.type
_entity_poly.pdbx_seq_one_letter_code
_entity_poly.pdbx_strand_id
1 'polypeptide(L)' 'MSYATKVYKEVGGDKMTVVAGGSLQIGNVTFSVNAAGKLIVTGLPTADPHVVGQLWVNSNVLTVSAG' A
#
# COMPACT_ATOMS: atom_id res chain seq x y z
N MET A 1 20.52 -10.56 6.30
CA MET A 1 19.58 -11.42 5.55
C MET A 1 19.06 -10.66 4.35
N SER A 2 19.06 -11.27 3.16
CA SER A 2 18.38 -10.72 1.97
C SER A 2 16.98 -11.32 1.90
N TYR A 3 15.94 -10.50 1.97
CA TYR A 3 14.56 -10.97 1.82
C TYR A 3 14.22 -10.98 0.34
N ALA A 4 14.41 -12.12 -0.31
CA ALA A 4 14.03 -12.30 -1.70
C ALA A 4 12.49 -12.41 -1.82
N THR A 5 11.89 -11.54 -2.61
CA THR A 5 10.45 -11.54 -2.92
C THR A 5 10.08 -12.84 -3.63
N LYS A 6 9.12 -13.60 -3.11
CA LYS A 6 8.58 -14.78 -3.81
C LYS A 6 7.44 -14.34 -4.73
N VAL A 7 7.60 -14.62 -6.02
CA VAL A 7 6.56 -14.47 -7.05
C VAL A 7 5.84 -15.81 -7.17
N TYR A 8 4.54 -15.81 -6.91
CA TYR A 8 3.68 -16.98 -7.11
C TYR A 8 2.85 -16.76 -8.39
N LYS A 9 2.81 -17.73 -9.30
CA LYS A 9 2.02 -17.60 -10.53
C LYS A 9 0.65 -18.26 -10.32
N GLU A 10 -0.41 -17.46 -10.25
CA GLU A 10 -1.81 -17.92 -10.29
C GLU A 10 -2.39 -17.60 -11.68
N VAL A 11 -3.37 -18.37 -12.16
CA VAL A 11 -4.02 -18.14 -13.46
C VAL A 11 -4.79 -16.81 -13.39
N GLY A 12 -4.18 -15.73 -13.92
CA GLY A 12 -4.68 -14.36 -13.83
C GLY A 12 -3.62 -13.28 -13.60
N GLY A 13 -2.37 -13.65 -13.31
CA GLY A 13 -1.25 -12.72 -13.17
C GLY A 13 -0.18 -13.21 -12.18
N ASP A 14 1.02 -12.60 -12.22
CA ASP A 14 2.07 -12.87 -11.24
C ASP A 14 1.68 -12.24 -9.89
N LYS A 15 1.47 -13.07 -8.87
CA LYS A 15 1.14 -12.66 -7.50
C LYS A 15 2.42 -12.37 -6.74
N MET A 16 2.62 -11.09 -6.41
CA MET A 16 3.70 -10.64 -5.53
C MET A 16 3.25 -10.72 -4.07
N THR A 17 3.95 -11.49 -3.25
CA THR A 17 3.73 -11.52 -1.79
C THR A 17 4.77 -10.66 -1.08
N VAL A 18 4.32 -9.61 -0.39
CA VAL A 18 5.17 -8.78 0.48
C VAL A 18 5.12 -9.39 1.89
N VAL A 19 6.28 -9.82 2.40
CA VAL A 19 6.42 -10.40 3.75
C VAL A 19 6.71 -9.31 4.79
N ALA A 20 6.63 -9.67 6.07
CA ALA A 20 7.00 -8.77 7.17
C ALA A 20 8.42 -8.19 6.98
N GLY A 21 8.53 -6.87 7.09
CA GLY A 21 9.74 -6.09 6.78
C GLY A 21 9.84 -5.62 5.32
N GLY A 22 8.92 -6.04 4.44
CA GLY A 22 8.87 -5.63 3.04
C GLY A 22 7.94 -4.44 2.78
N SER A 23 8.09 -3.83 1.59
CA SER A 23 7.26 -2.72 1.13
C SER A 23 7.00 -2.75 -0.37
N LEU A 24 5.86 -2.18 -0.77
CA LEU A 24 5.48 -1.85 -2.13
C LEU A 24 5.32 -0.32 -2.22
N GLN A 25 6.02 0.30 -3.17
CA GLN A 25 5.93 1.74 -3.42
C GLN A 25 5.23 2.01 -4.75
N ILE A 26 4.22 2.88 -4.72
CA ILE A 26 3.46 3.34 -5.90
C ILE A 26 3.50 4.86 -5.89
N GLY A 27 4.38 5.44 -6.72
CA GLY A 27 4.65 6.88 -6.68
C GLY A 27 5.18 7.32 -5.31
N ASN A 28 4.48 8.26 -4.67
CA ASN A 28 4.78 8.75 -3.32
C ASN A 28 4.16 7.89 -2.19
N VAL A 29 3.24 6.97 -2.52
CA VAL A 29 2.56 6.13 -1.54
C VAL A 29 3.38 4.87 -1.28
N THR A 30 3.61 4.55 -0.01
CA THR A 30 4.31 3.32 0.39
C THR A 30 3.40 2.45 1.26
N PHE A 31 3.18 1.22 0.83
CA PHE A 31 2.52 0.15 1.57
C PHE A 31 3.60 -0.77 2.15
N SER A 32 3.71 -0.85 3.47
CA SER A 32 4.72 -1.67 4.13
C SER A 32 4.08 -2.60 5.15
N VAL A 33 4.64 -3.80 5.33
CA VAL A 33 4.21 -4.72 6.38
C VAL A 33 5.28 -4.71 7.46
N ASN A 34 4.95 -4.29 8.67
CA ASN A 34 5.93 -4.25 9.76
C ASN A 34 6.25 -5.67 10.29
N ALA A 35 7.22 -5.77 11.20
CA ALA A 35 7.62 -7.05 11.79
C ALA A 35 6.49 -7.80 12.52
N ALA A 36 5.44 -7.09 12.96
CA ALA A 36 4.25 -7.64 13.59
C ALA A 36 3.13 -8.01 12.60
N GLY A 37 3.39 -7.95 11.29
CA GLY A 37 2.41 -8.27 10.24
C GLY A 37 1.36 -7.16 10.01
N LYS A 38 1.53 -5.96 10.56
CA LYS A 38 0.60 -4.85 10.35
C LYS A 38 0.93 -4.09 9.07
N LEU A 39 -0.10 -3.75 8.29
CA LEU A 39 0.02 -2.86 7.14
C LEU A 39 0.15 -1.41 7.61
N ILE A 40 1.19 -0.73 7.14
CA ILE A 40 1.44 0.70 7.35
C ILE A 40 1.46 1.38 5.98
N VAL A 41 0.59 2.37 5.80
CA VAL A 41 0.49 3.16 4.58
C VAL A 41 0.95 4.58 4.86
N THR A 42 1.88 5.09 4.05
CA THR A 42 2.44 6.44 4.18
C THR A 42 2.41 7.17 2.85
N GLY A 43 2.47 8.51 2.88
CA GLY A 43 2.49 9.34 1.67
C GLY A 43 1.12 9.57 1.04
N LEU A 44 0.02 9.17 1.69
CA LEU A 44 -1.33 9.54 1.23
C LEU A 44 -1.54 11.07 1.34
N PRO A 45 -2.31 11.68 0.43
CA PRO A 45 -2.70 13.08 0.54
C PRO A 45 -3.43 13.36 1.86
N THR A 46 -3.20 14.56 2.41
CA THR A 46 -3.86 15.02 3.65
C THR A 46 -5.10 15.89 3.41
N ALA A 47 -5.44 16.11 2.15
CA ALA A 47 -6.61 16.84 1.67
C ALA A 47 -7.25 16.05 0.53
N ASP A 48 -8.54 16.30 0.25
CA ASP A 48 -9.25 15.59 -0.81
C ASP A 48 -8.57 15.82 -2.17
N PRO A 49 -8.08 14.76 -2.84
CA PRO A 49 -7.42 14.89 -4.12
C PRO A 49 -8.38 15.26 -5.27
N HIS A 50 -9.71 15.22 -5.06
CA HIS A 50 -10.73 15.39 -6.10
C HIS A 50 -10.56 14.39 -7.26
N VAL A 51 -10.19 13.16 -6.91
CA VAL A 51 -10.01 12.05 -7.85
C VAL A 51 -10.83 10.88 -7.33
N VAL A 52 -11.92 10.57 -8.04
CA VAL A 52 -12.85 9.49 -7.70
C VAL A 52 -12.10 8.19 -7.39
N GLY A 53 -12.36 7.62 -6.22
CA GLY A 53 -11.77 6.35 -5.79
C GLY A 53 -10.36 6.45 -5.20
N GLN A 54 -9.72 7.63 -5.21
CA GLN A 54 -8.40 7.79 -4.62
C GLN A 54 -8.48 7.77 -3.08
N LEU A 55 -7.55 7.04 -2.46
CA LEU A 55 -7.38 7.04 -1.01
C LEU A 55 -6.65 8.32 -0.55
N TRP A 56 -7.12 8.87 0.56
CA TRP A 56 -6.50 10.00 1.25
C TRP A 56 -6.76 9.91 2.76
N VAL A 57 -6.09 10.74 3.56
CA VAL A 57 -6.25 10.75 5.01
C VAL A 57 -6.64 12.15 5.48
N ASN A 58 -7.68 12.24 6.30
CA ASN A 58 -8.05 13.47 6.99
C ASN A 58 -8.16 13.21 8.47
N SER A 59 -7.44 13.95 9.31
CA SER A 59 -7.61 13.87 10.76
C SER A 59 -7.55 12.43 11.31
N ASN A 60 -6.64 11.62 10.77
CA ASN A 60 -6.45 10.19 11.07
C ASN A 60 -7.56 9.23 10.58
N VAL A 61 -8.49 9.72 9.75
CA VAL A 61 -9.50 8.90 9.07
C VAL A 61 -9.01 8.59 7.65
N LEU A 62 -8.98 7.30 7.30
CA LEU A 62 -8.76 6.87 5.92
C LEU A 62 -10.06 7.06 5.13
N THR A 63 -9.97 7.79 4.03
CA THR A 63 -11.11 8.20 3.21
C THR A 63 -10.90 7.80 1.76
N VAL A 64 -11.99 7.51 1.06
CA VAL A 64 -12.03 7.36 -0.41
C VAL A 64 -12.69 8.62 -0.97
N SER A 65 -12.00 9.33 -1.87
CA SER A 65 -12.56 10.51 -2.53
C SER A 65 -13.72 10.14 -3.45
N ALA A 66 -14.75 10.98 -3.47
CA ALA A 66 -15.91 10.83 -4.34
C ALA A 66 -15.78 11.60 -5.66
N GLY A 67 -14.67 12.31 -5.88
CA GLY A 67 -14.46 13.23 -7.01
C GLY A 67 -14.70 14.68 -6.63
#